data_AF-A0A1I5SSG9-F1
#
_entry.id   AF-A0A1I5SSG9-F1
#
_cell.length_a   1.000
_cell.length_b   1.000
_cell.length_c   1.000
_cell.angle_alpha   90.00
_cell.angle_beta   90.00
_cell.angle_gamma   90.00
#
_symmetry.space_group_name_H-M   'P 1'
#
loop_
_entity.id
_entity.type
_entity.pdbx_description
1 polymer ?
#
loop_
_entity_poly.entity_id
_entity_poly.type
_entity_poly.pdbx_seq_one_letter_code
_entity_poly.pdbx_strand_id
1 'polypeptide(L)'
;MMPVPSTLTNFALPAMQKITRLLVGALLCFFSMFPSATFADTHKSEYGYSDLYGELTPSQVYELVKNIDALVMRYAQKHRPQIVNALPTDPIRMSNYTPEQVFVALLALSDNIDRFLQANHLPLIKRIEREQNNAIPAEVYLQAGLCLDSLIMAMSRIENGKSFGDFYALKESDKTKTPSDVYALVDLVHRKLFVLLDAGSQQQ
;
A
#
# COMPACT_ATOMS: atom_id res chain seq x y z
N MET A 1 52.47 39.67 28.15
CA MET A 1 53.87 40.15 28.24
C MET A 1 54.70 39.38 27.21
N MET A 2 55.53 40.12 26.47
CA MET A 2 56.34 39.77 25.26
C MET A 2 57.31 38.56 25.43
N PRO A 3 57.94 37.98 24.37
CA PRO A 3 58.28 38.59 23.06
C PRO A 3 58.13 37.75 21.77
N VAL A 4 58.23 38.49 20.66
CA VAL A 4 58.42 38.11 19.23
C VAL A 4 59.93 37.87 18.98
N PRO A 5 60.39 37.14 17.93
CA PRO A 5 60.72 37.84 16.67
C PRO A 5 60.50 37.05 15.35
N SER A 6 60.29 37.85 14.32
CA SER A 6 60.22 37.63 12.86
C SER A 6 61.58 37.42 12.17
N THR A 7 61.61 36.78 10.99
CA THR A 7 62.24 37.23 9.70
C THR A 7 62.31 36.06 8.67
N LEU A 8 61.62 36.19 7.52
CA LEU A 8 62.13 36.57 6.18
C LEU A 8 63.20 35.64 5.57
N THR A 9 62.92 35.02 4.40
CA THR A 9 63.56 35.38 3.10
C THR A 9 62.99 34.61 1.90
N ASN A 10 63.06 35.31 0.76
CA ASN A 10 62.51 35.08 -0.58
C ASN A 10 63.32 34.13 -1.49
N PHE A 11 62.76 33.94 -2.71
CA PHE A 11 63.37 33.52 -3.99
C PHE A 11 63.47 31.99 -4.20
N ALA A 12 63.16 31.38 -5.35
CA ALA A 12 63.04 31.88 -6.72
C ALA A 12 62.14 30.95 -7.59
N LEU A 13 61.49 31.53 -8.60
CA LEU A 13 61.01 30.85 -9.80
C LEU A 13 62.17 30.69 -10.80
N PRO A 14 62.19 29.59 -11.56
CA PRO A 14 62.36 29.70 -13.01
C PRO A 14 61.28 28.85 -13.71
N ALA A 15 60.49 29.44 -14.60
CA ALA A 15 60.78 29.67 -16.02
C ALA A 15 60.18 28.57 -16.92
N MET A 16 59.40 29.05 -17.87
CA MET A 16 58.70 28.32 -18.91
C MET A 16 59.60 27.37 -19.70
N GLN A 17 59.04 26.22 -20.11
CA GLN A 17 59.33 25.66 -21.42
C GLN A 17 58.03 25.17 -22.09
N LYS A 18 57.70 25.85 -23.19
CA LYS A 18 56.67 25.47 -24.17
C LYS A 18 57.20 24.30 -24.99
N ILE A 19 56.46 23.20 -25.08
CA ILE A 19 56.46 22.36 -26.30
C ILE A 19 55.01 22.06 -26.67
N THR A 20 54.76 22.28 -27.96
CA THR A 20 53.50 22.35 -28.68
C THR A 20 53.39 21.15 -29.62
N ARG A 21 52.14 20.77 -29.97
CA ARG A 21 51.65 19.96 -31.13
C ARG A 21 51.21 18.53 -30.79
N LEU A 22 49.91 18.19 -30.93
CA LEU A 22 49.18 17.74 -32.15
C LEU A 22 49.76 16.39 -32.65
N LEU A 23 49.06 15.27 -32.82
CA LEU A 23 47.77 15.00 -33.51
C LEU A 23 47.36 13.52 -33.29
N VAL A 24 46.05 13.28 -33.25
CA VAL A 24 45.27 12.23 -33.98
C VAL A 24 45.61 10.75 -33.80
N GLY A 25 44.63 10.04 -33.23
CA GLY A 25 43.92 8.98 -33.97
C GLY A 25 44.36 7.54 -33.72
N ALA A 26 43.62 6.82 -32.87
CA ALA A 26 43.29 5.42 -33.10
C ALA A 26 42.07 5.05 -32.23
N LEU A 27 40.91 5.27 -32.83
CA LEU A 27 39.64 4.65 -32.51
C LEU A 27 39.82 3.12 -32.59
N LEU A 28 39.87 2.44 -31.46
CA LEU A 28 39.78 0.97 -31.40
C LEU A 28 38.47 0.63 -30.68
N CYS A 29 37.43 0.56 -31.52
CA CYS A 29 36.13 0.01 -31.21
C CYS A 29 36.27 -1.46 -30.80
N PHE A 30 36.42 -1.73 -29.50
CA PHE A 30 36.06 -3.03 -28.95
C PHE A 30 34.54 -3.04 -28.77
N PHE A 31 33.83 -3.31 -29.87
CA PHE A 31 32.41 -3.70 -29.84
C PHE A 31 32.35 -5.11 -29.25
N SER A 32 32.35 -5.21 -27.92
CA SER A 32 31.79 -6.37 -27.25
C SER A 32 30.28 -6.35 -27.50
N MET A 33 29.85 -7.04 -28.56
CA MET A 33 28.47 -7.47 -28.75
C MET A 33 28.14 -8.45 -27.62
N PHE A 34 27.80 -7.91 -26.46
CA PHE A 34 26.90 -8.61 -25.57
C PHE A 34 25.55 -8.63 -26.27
N PRO A 35 24.88 -9.78 -26.40
CA PRO A 35 23.47 -9.75 -26.71
C PRO A 35 22.82 -8.95 -25.59
N SER A 36 22.29 -7.76 -25.92
CA SER A 36 21.35 -7.10 -25.05
C SER A 36 20.26 -8.13 -24.80
N ALA A 37 20.26 -8.71 -23.60
CA ALA A 37 19.07 -9.36 -23.10
C ALA A 37 18.00 -8.27 -23.20
N THR A 38 17.13 -8.38 -24.20
CA THR A 38 15.82 -7.78 -24.11
C THR A 38 15.20 -8.44 -22.88
N PHE A 39 15.39 -7.80 -21.73
CA PHE A 39 14.48 -7.98 -20.61
C PHE A 39 13.11 -7.73 -21.23
N ALA A 40 12.33 -8.80 -21.34
CA ALA A 40 10.93 -8.67 -21.64
C ALA A 40 10.40 -7.65 -20.63
N ASP A 41 9.93 -6.51 -21.14
CA ASP A 41 9.40 -5.41 -20.36
C ASP A 41 8.12 -5.91 -19.67
N THR A 42 8.29 -6.55 -18.51
CA THR A 42 7.22 -7.10 -17.67
C THR A 42 6.36 -6.00 -17.04
N HIS A 43 6.69 -4.73 -17.29
CA HIS A 43 5.97 -3.56 -16.77
C HIS A 43 4.81 -3.08 -17.66
N LYS A 44 4.45 -3.82 -18.73
CA LYS A 44 3.29 -3.51 -19.58
C LYS A 44 2.01 -4.29 -19.21
N SER A 45 1.73 -4.43 -17.93
CA SER A 45 0.36 -4.76 -17.50
C SER A 45 -0.45 -3.47 -17.38
N GLU A 46 -1.72 -3.51 -17.79
CA GLU A 46 -2.72 -2.45 -17.50
C GLU A 46 -2.92 -2.24 -15.99
N TYR A 47 -2.47 -3.22 -15.19
CA TYR A 47 -2.51 -3.26 -13.75
C TYR A 47 -1.11 -3.22 -13.14
N GLY A 48 -0.99 -2.74 -11.90
CA GLY A 48 0.30 -2.62 -11.22
C GLY A 48 0.97 -3.99 -11.05
N TYR A 49 2.29 -4.06 -11.21
CA TYR A 49 3.08 -5.27 -11.00
C TYR A 49 3.87 -5.16 -9.69
N SER A 50 3.83 -6.21 -8.88
CA SER A 50 4.65 -6.36 -7.68
C SER A 50 5.58 -7.55 -7.84
N ASP A 51 6.86 -7.39 -7.53
CA ASP A 51 7.83 -8.50 -7.56
C ASP A 51 7.48 -9.64 -6.57
N LEU A 52 6.71 -9.33 -5.52
CA LEU A 52 6.27 -10.29 -4.51
C LEU A 52 4.92 -10.95 -4.84
N TYR A 53 4.02 -10.22 -5.50
CA TYR A 53 2.61 -10.62 -5.67
C TYR A 53 2.16 -10.76 -7.13
N GLY A 54 3.04 -10.46 -8.09
CA GLY A 54 2.74 -10.44 -9.51
C GLY A 54 1.82 -9.28 -9.91
N GLU A 55 1.03 -9.50 -10.95
CA GLU A 55 0.02 -8.55 -11.41
C GLU A 55 -1.13 -8.43 -10.40
N LEU A 56 -1.41 -7.21 -9.96
CA LEU A 56 -2.41 -6.91 -8.95
C LEU A 56 -3.71 -6.40 -9.58
N THR A 57 -4.71 -7.27 -9.61
CA THR A 57 -6.02 -7.02 -10.23
C THR A 57 -7.06 -6.54 -9.21
N PRO A 58 -8.09 -5.79 -9.64
CA PRO A 58 -9.22 -5.44 -8.78
C PRO A 58 -9.91 -6.67 -8.18
N SER A 59 -9.90 -7.82 -8.86
CA SER A 59 -10.46 -9.08 -8.34
C SER A 59 -9.76 -9.55 -7.07
N GLN A 60 -8.44 -9.42 -6.99
CA GLN A 60 -7.70 -9.80 -5.78
C GLN A 60 -8.03 -8.85 -4.62
N VAL A 61 -8.11 -7.55 -4.88
CA VAL A 61 -8.54 -6.56 -3.87
C VAL A 61 -9.97 -6.85 -3.41
N TYR A 62 -10.87 -7.16 -4.35
CA TYR A 62 -12.26 -7.51 -4.05
C TYR A 62 -12.36 -8.68 -3.07
N GLU A 63 -11.57 -9.74 -3.27
CA GLU A 63 -11.57 -10.90 -2.36
C GLU A 63 -11.01 -10.56 -0.98
N LEU A 64 -9.99 -9.69 -0.87
CA LEU A 64 -9.56 -9.18 0.44
C LEU A 64 -10.70 -8.44 1.14
N VAL A 65 -11.40 -7.54 0.45
CA VAL A 65 -12.50 -6.76 1.04
C VAL A 65 -13.69 -7.66 1.41
N LYS A 66 -13.93 -8.73 0.67
CA LYS A 66 -14.94 -9.75 1.00
C LYS A 66 -14.57 -10.52 2.28
N ASN A 67 -13.29 -10.80 2.50
CA ASN A 67 -12.82 -11.41 3.75
C ASN A 67 -12.94 -10.44 4.94
N ILE A 68 -12.69 -9.14 4.71
CA ILE A 68 -12.98 -8.08 5.69
C ILE A 68 -14.49 -8.07 6.02
N ASP A 69 -15.37 -8.08 5.03
CA ASP A 69 -16.83 -8.11 5.24
C ASP A 69 -17.25 -9.32 6.08
N ALA A 70 -16.71 -10.50 5.76
CA ALA A 70 -17.01 -11.73 6.48
C ALA A 70 -16.57 -11.66 7.96
N LEU A 71 -15.43 -11.02 8.27
CA LEU A 71 -15.00 -10.78 9.65
C LEU A 71 -15.93 -9.81 10.38
N VAL A 72 -16.31 -8.71 9.73
CA VAL A 72 -17.24 -7.72 10.29
C VAL A 72 -18.59 -8.37 10.59
N MET A 73 -19.13 -9.15 9.66
CA MET A 73 -20.39 -9.88 9.86
C MET A 73 -20.28 -10.94 10.95
N ARG A 74 -19.17 -11.68 11.01
CA ARG A 74 -18.93 -12.65 12.11
C ARG A 74 -18.92 -11.95 13.46
N TYR A 75 -18.22 -10.82 13.58
CA TYR A 75 -18.18 -10.03 14.81
C TYR A 75 -19.60 -9.58 15.19
N ALA A 76 -20.35 -9.02 14.24
CA ALA A 76 -21.72 -8.57 14.46
C ALA A 76 -22.62 -9.70 14.96
N GLN A 77 -22.61 -10.84 14.28
CA GLN A 77 -23.43 -12.01 14.64
C GLN A 77 -23.12 -12.53 16.04
N LYS A 78 -21.84 -12.57 16.41
CA LYS A 78 -21.42 -13.17 17.67
C LYS A 78 -21.53 -12.21 18.86
N HIS A 79 -21.17 -10.94 18.67
CA HIS A 79 -21.00 -9.99 19.77
C HIS A 79 -22.05 -8.88 19.79
N ARG A 80 -22.78 -8.68 18.68
CA ARG A 80 -23.82 -7.65 18.53
C ARG A 80 -25.08 -8.20 17.80
N PRO A 81 -25.62 -9.37 18.18
CA PRO A 81 -26.70 -10.03 17.43
C PRO A 81 -27.95 -9.15 17.25
N GLN A 82 -28.21 -8.25 18.21
CA GLN A 82 -29.37 -7.36 18.22
C GLN A 82 -29.40 -6.32 17.09
N ILE A 83 -28.25 -5.99 16.48
CA ILE A 83 -28.17 -4.99 15.40
C ILE A 83 -27.85 -5.60 14.03
N VAL A 84 -27.65 -6.91 13.94
CA VAL A 84 -27.30 -7.59 12.66
C VAL A 84 -28.33 -7.30 11.57
N ASN A 85 -29.62 -7.31 11.91
CA ASN A 85 -30.69 -7.05 10.95
C ASN A 85 -30.79 -5.58 10.51
N ALA A 86 -30.14 -4.66 11.24
CA ALA A 86 -30.05 -3.26 10.88
C ALA A 86 -28.82 -2.96 10.00
N LEU A 87 -27.93 -3.94 9.79
CA LEU A 87 -26.76 -3.74 8.97
C LEU A 87 -27.14 -3.65 7.49
N PRO A 88 -26.54 -2.71 6.73
CA PRO A 88 -26.76 -2.65 5.30
C PRO A 88 -26.33 -3.94 4.61
N THR A 89 -27.11 -4.42 3.63
CA THR A 89 -26.87 -5.68 2.93
C THR A 89 -26.33 -5.50 1.52
N ASP A 90 -26.70 -4.41 0.86
CA ASP A 90 -26.49 -4.25 -0.57
C ASP A 90 -25.42 -3.18 -0.90
N PRO A 91 -24.47 -3.50 -1.80
CA PRO A 91 -23.55 -2.52 -2.36
C PRO A 91 -24.30 -1.48 -3.20
N ILE A 92 -23.90 -0.22 -3.07
CA ILE A 92 -24.38 0.84 -3.97
C ILE A 92 -23.63 0.72 -5.29
N ARG A 93 -24.37 0.63 -6.40
CA ARG A 93 -23.76 0.49 -7.74
C ARG A 93 -23.01 1.77 -8.11
N MET A 94 -21.76 1.60 -8.51
CA MET A 94 -20.88 2.66 -9.00
C MET A 94 -20.38 2.32 -10.41
N SER A 95 -19.96 3.34 -11.15
CA SER A 95 -19.36 3.18 -12.47
C SER A 95 -18.22 4.17 -12.67
N ASN A 96 -17.23 3.78 -13.49
CA ASN A 96 -16.08 4.61 -13.88
C ASN A 96 -15.13 4.99 -12.74
N TYR A 97 -15.07 4.17 -11.68
CA TYR A 97 -14.12 4.38 -10.59
C TYR A 97 -12.74 3.85 -10.97
N THR A 98 -11.71 4.48 -10.42
CA THR A 98 -10.30 4.17 -10.61
C THR A 98 -9.69 3.67 -9.30
N PRO A 99 -8.44 3.16 -9.31
CA PRO A 99 -7.72 2.79 -8.09
C PRO A 99 -7.68 3.91 -7.03
N GLU A 100 -7.62 5.19 -7.42
CA GLU A 100 -7.61 6.32 -6.50
C GLU A 100 -8.88 6.37 -5.64
N GLN A 101 -10.06 6.24 -6.25
CA GLN A 101 -11.30 6.26 -5.46
C GLN A 101 -11.40 5.06 -4.51
N VAL A 102 -10.92 3.89 -4.94
CA VAL A 102 -10.87 2.71 -4.08
C VAL A 102 -9.92 2.93 -2.91
N PHE A 103 -8.74 3.51 -3.15
CA PHE A 103 -7.77 3.83 -2.10
C PHE A 103 -8.34 4.77 -1.05
N VAL A 104 -8.97 5.87 -1.49
CA VAL A 104 -9.63 6.84 -0.60
C VAL A 104 -10.74 6.16 0.23
N ALA A 105 -11.55 5.30 -0.37
CA ALA A 105 -12.57 4.55 0.34
C ALA A 105 -11.97 3.59 1.38
N LEU A 106 -10.85 2.93 1.05
CA LEU A 106 -10.14 2.06 1.98
C LEU A 106 -9.58 2.85 3.16
N LEU A 107 -9.09 4.08 2.96
CA LEU A 107 -8.66 4.95 4.05
C LEU A 107 -9.81 5.31 4.98
N ALA A 108 -10.99 5.64 4.44
CA ALA A 108 -12.18 5.91 5.24
C ALA A 108 -12.68 4.65 5.99
N LEU A 109 -12.59 3.46 5.37
CA LEU A 109 -12.85 2.19 6.06
C LEU A 109 -11.84 1.97 7.19
N SER A 110 -10.56 2.18 6.94
CA SER A 110 -9.52 2.06 7.95
C SER A 110 -9.76 3.00 9.14
N ASP A 111 -10.33 4.19 8.96
CA ASP A 111 -10.67 5.09 10.08
C ASP A 111 -11.71 4.46 11.02
N ASN A 112 -12.72 3.79 10.48
CA ASN A 112 -13.68 3.03 11.28
C ASN A 112 -13.02 1.81 11.95
N ILE A 113 -12.09 1.14 11.26
CA ILE A 113 -11.32 0.05 11.87
C ILE A 113 -10.45 0.59 13.01
N ASP A 114 -9.80 1.74 12.86
CA ASP A 114 -9.01 2.37 13.92
C ASP A 114 -9.85 2.70 15.14
N ARG A 115 -11.08 3.22 14.96
CA ARG A 115 -12.05 3.39 16.07
C ARG A 115 -12.33 2.06 16.78
N PHE A 116 -12.54 0.98 16.02
CA PHE A 116 -12.73 -0.35 16.57
C PHE A 116 -11.49 -0.85 17.34
N LEU A 117 -10.29 -0.66 16.81
CA LEU A 117 -9.04 -1.04 17.43
C LEU A 117 -8.80 -0.26 18.74
N GLN A 118 -9.06 1.05 18.74
CA GLN A 118 -8.97 1.90 19.93
C GLN A 118 -9.89 1.42 21.04
N ALA A 119 -11.15 1.10 20.71
CA ALA A 119 -12.11 0.57 21.69
C ALA A 119 -11.65 -0.76 22.34
N ASN A 120 -10.74 -1.49 21.68
CA ASN A 120 -10.15 -2.74 22.15
C ASN A 120 -8.70 -2.59 22.63
N HIS A 121 -8.19 -1.36 22.77
CA HIS A 121 -6.82 -1.05 23.20
C HIS A 121 -5.75 -1.73 22.31
N LEU A 122 -5.97 -1.71 21.00
CA LEU A 122 -5.07 -2.28 19.99
C LEU A 122 -4.32 -1.20 19.21
N PRO A 123 -3.15 -1.53 18.64
CA PRO A 123 -2.43 -0.62 17.74
C PRO A 123 -3.26 -0.24 16.51
N LEU A 124 -3.12 1.01 16.07
CA LEU A 124 -3.79 1.53 14.88
C LEU A 124 -3.14 1.03 13.58
N ILE A 125 -3.90 1.09 12.48
CA ILE A 125 -3.42 0.75 11.15
C ILE A 125 -2.36 1.77 10.71
N LYS A 126 -1.16 1.28 10.39
CA LYS A 126 -0.14 2.10 9.72
C LYS A 126 -0.47 2.21 8.24
N ARG A 127 -1.03 3.34 7.81
CA ARG A 127 -1.48 3.56 6.43
C ARG A 127 -0.34 3.51 5.42
N ILE A 128 -0.66 3.08 4.20
CA ILE A 128 0.24 3.16 3.06
C ILE A 128 0.44 4.63 2.68
N GLU A 129 1.71 5.04 2.62
CA GLU A 129 2.10 6.33 2.06
C GLU A 129 2.11 6.20 0.54
N ARG A 130 1.54 7.20 -0.15
CA ARG A 130 1.50 7.20 -1.61
C ARG A 130 2.87 7.56 -2.16
N GLU A 131 3.28 6.88 -3.21
CA GLU A 131 4.48 7.26 -3.96
C GLU A 131 4.23 8.45 -4.89
N GLN A 132 2.99 8.58 -5.38
CA GLN A 132 2.58 9.58 -6.35
C GLN A 132 1.27 10.28 -5.94
N ASN A 133 0.83 11.26 -6.75
CA ASN A 133 -0.39 12.01 -6.47
C ASN A 133 -1.66 11.13 -6.50
N ASN A 134 -1.69 10.15 -7.41
CA ASN A 134 -2.79 9.21 -7.54
C ASN A 134 -2.35 7.82 -7.10
N ALA A 135 -3.25 7.10 -6.44
CA ALA A 135 -2.96 5.77 -5.95
C ALA A 135 -2.81 4.77 -7.09
N ILE A 136 -1.83 3.89 -6.95
CA ILE A 136 -1.61 2.77 -7.87
C ILE A 136 -2.28 1.47 -7.34
N PRO A 137 -2.56 0.48 -8.20
CA PRO A 137 -3.18 -0.79 -7.76
C PRO A 137 -2.45 -1.49 -6.62
N ALA A 138 -1.12 -1.38 -6.55
CA ALA A 138 -0.32 -1.96 -5.47
C ALA A 138 -0.64 -1.34 -4.10
N GLU A 139 -0.78 -0.02 -4.03
CA GLU A 139 -1.12 0.69 -2.79
C GLU A 139 -2.54 0.34 -2.33
N VAL A 140 -3.48 0.20 -3.28
CA VAL A 140 -4.85 -0.27 -3.01
C VAL A 140 -4.84 -1.66 -2.40
N TYR A 141 -4.10 -2.60 -3.01
CA TYR A 141 -3.99 -3.96 -2.52
C TYR A 141 -3.37 -4.02 -1.12
N LEU A 142 -2.26 -3.31 -0.91
CA LEU A 142 -1.57 -3.26 0.38
C LEU A 142 -2.45 -2.64 1.48
N GLN A 143 -3.15 -1.54 1.18
CA GLN A 143 -4.05 -0.91 2.15
C GLN A 143 -5.22 -1.83 2.51
N ALA A 144 -5.78 -2.57 1.55
CA ALA A 144 -6.81 -3.57 1.83
C ALA A 144 -6.26 -4.72 2.69
N GLY A 145 -5.04 -5.19 2.43
CA GLY A 145 -4.37 -6.19 3.24
C GLY A 145 -4.20 -5.74 4.70
N LEU A 146 -3.73 -4.50 4.91
CA LEU A 146 -3.57 -3.93 6.26
C LEU A 146 -4.89 -3.83 7.03
N CYS A 147 -6.00 -3.50 6.36
CA CYS A 147 -7.33 -3.54 6.96
C CYS A 147 -7.70 -4.95 7.44
N LEU A 148 -7.45 -5.96 6.59
CA LEU A 148 -7.74 -7.36 6.90
C LEU A 148 -6.90 -7.86 8.08
N ASP A 149 -5.58 -7.66 8.02
CA ASP A 149 -4.63 -8.07 9.06
C ASP A 149 -5.03 -7.50 10.43
N SER A 150 -5.42 -6.22 10.44
CA SER A 150 -5.77 -5.52 11.68
C SER A 150 -7.07 -6.05 12.29
N LEU A 151 -8.07 -6.37 11.47
CA LEU A 151 -9.29 -7.02 11.95
C LEU A 151 -9.03 -8.45 12.42
N ILE A 152 -8.18 -9.21 11.73
CA ILE A 152 -7.79 -10.56 12.14
C ILE A 152 -7.09 -10.53 13.50
N MET A 153 -6.14 -9.61 13.68
CA MET A 153 -5.46 -9.38 14.96
C MET A 153 -6.48 -9.05 16.06
N ALA A 154 -7.41 -8.14 15.79
CA ALA A 154 -8.44 -7.77 16.75
C ALA A 154 -9.34 -8.95 17.13
N MET A 155 -9.84 -9.68 16.13
CA MET A 155 -10.69 -10.85 16.34
C MET A 155 -9.97 -11.97 17.07
N SER A 156 -8.67 -12.17 16.81
CA SER A 156 -7.83 -13.15 17.52
C SER A 156 -7.70 -12.82 19.01
N ARG A 157 -7.65 -11.52 19.36
CA ARG A 157 -7.62 -11.07 20.75
C ARG A 157 -8.98 -11.18 21.44
N ILE A 158 -10.06 -10.83 20.73
CA ILE A 158 -11.43 -10.87 21.26
C ILE A 158 -11.91 -12.33 21.44
N GLU A 159 -11.62 -13.20 20.47
CA GLU A 159 -12.00 -14.61 20.48
C GLU A 159 -10.77 -15.50 20.76
N ASN A 160 -10.19 -15.36 21.95
CA ASN A 160 -9.00 -16.10 22.36
C ASN A 160 -9.10 -17.61 22.05
N GLY A 161 -8.02 -18.19 21.53
CA GLY A 161 -7.92 -19.61 21.19
C GLY A 161 -8.55 -20.00 19.85
N LYS A 162 -8.99 -19.05 19.02
CA LYS A 162 -9.47 -19.33 17.67
C LYS A 162 -8.45 -18.94 16.60
N SER A 163 -8.37 -19.76 15.56
CA SER A 163 -7.66 -19.44 14.33
C SER A 163 -8.54 -18.62 13.39
N PHE A 164 -7.94 -17.63 12.75
CA PHE A 164 -8.55 -16.80 11.72
C PHE A 164 -7.78 -16.90 10.39
N GLY A 165 -6.87 -17.86 10.27
CA GLY A 165 -6.04 -18.06 9.06
C GLY A 165 -6.87 -18.30 7.79
N ASP A 166 -8.05 -18.91 7.92
CA ASP A 166 -8.95 -19.19 6.80
C ASP A 166 -9.44 -17.91 6.09
N PHE A 167 -9.39 -16.76 6.75
CA PHE A 167 -9.73 -15.46 6.14
C PHE A 167 -8.66 -14.91 5.20
N TYR A 168 -7.49 -15.55 5.12
CA TYR A 168 -6.49 -15.26 4.08
C TYR A 168 -6.70 -16.11 2.81
N ALA A 169 -7.59 -17.09 2.84
CA ALA A 169 -7.86 -17.90 1.66
C ALA A 169 -8.54 -17.05 0.59
N LEU A 170 -7.80 -16.70 -0.45
CA LEU A 170 -8.35 -16.06 -1.65
C LEU A 170 -9.10 -17.13 -2.43
N LYS A 171 -10.39 -16.91 -2.65
CA LYS A 171 -11.19 -17.74 -3.55
C LYS A 171 -11.22 -17.06 -4.90
N GLU A 172 -10.72 -17.74 -5.93
CA GLU A 172 -10.85 -17.22 -7.29
C GLU A 172 -12.32 -16.96 -7.60
N SER A 173 -12.61 -15.76 -8.08
CA SER A 173 -13.94 -15.41 -8.56
C SER A 173 -13.99 -15.69 -10.05
N ASP A 174 -14.99 -16.44 -10.50
CA ASP A 174 -15.24 -16.71 -11.92
C ASP A 174 -15.53 -15.44 -12.74
N LYS A 175 -15.77 -14.30 -12.07
CA LYS A 175 -16.07 -13.01 -12.70
C LYS A 175 -15.00 -11.98 -12.38
N THR A 176 -14.34 -11.48 -13.42
CA THR A 176 -13.44 -10.33 -13.35
C THR A 176 -14.15 -9.14 -12.71
N LYS A 177 -13.48 -8.52 -11.73
CA LYS A 177 -13.97 -7.34 -11.03
C LYS A 177 -13.34 -6.07 -11.58
N THR A 178 -14.07 -4.98 -11.45
CA THR A 178 -13.61 -3.62 -11.75
C THR A 178 -13.32 -2.87 -10.45
N PRO A 179 -12.58 -1.73 -10.50
CA PRO A 179 -12.43 -0.88 -9.32
C PRO A 179 -13.78 -0.38 -8.77
N SER A 180 -14.80 -0.24 -9.61
CA SER A 180 -16.15 0.15 -9.18
C SER A 180 -16.80 -0.93 -8.30
N ASP A 181 -16.59 -2.21 -8.62
CA ASP A 181 -17.07 -3.32 -7.78
C ASP A 181 -16.36 -3.35 -6.42
N VAL A 182 -15.04 -3.12 -6.42
CA VAL A 182 -14.25 -3.04 -5.19
C VAL A 182 -14.74 -1.89 -4.31
N TYR A 183 -14.86 -0.69 -4.88
CA TYR A 183 -15.37 0.47 -4.16
C TYR A 183 -16.73 0.19 -3.53
N ALA A 184 -17.68 -0.37 -4.31
CA ALA A 184 -19.03 -0.65 -3.84
C ALA A 184 -19.03 -1.59 -2.62
N LEU A 185 -18.12 -2.57 -2.59
CA LEU A 185 -17.96 -3.47 -1.45
C LEU A 185 -17.27 -2.78 -0.27
N VAL A 186 -16.24 -1.97 -0.49
CA VAL A 186 -15.57 -1.19 0.56
C VAL A 186 -16.57 -0.25 1.24
N ASP A 187 -17.39 0.46 0.47
CA ASP A 187 -18.46 1.34 0.97
C ASP A 187 -19.47 0.55 1.82
N LEU A 188 -19.91 -0.62 1.36
CA LEU A 188 -20.81 -1.48 2.11
C LEU A 188 -20.22 -1.85 3.47
N VAL A 189 -18.97 -2.32 3.50
CA VAL A 189 -18.28 -2.69 4.75
C VAL A 189 -18.10 -1.48 5.65
N HIS A 190 -17.73 -0.33 5.09
CA HIS A 190 -17.60 0.93 5.82
C HIS A 190 -18.90 1.30 6.53
N ARG A 191 -20.04 1.25 5.82
CA ARG A 191 -21.36 1.55 6.40
C ARG A 191 -21.78 0.52 7.45
N LYS A 192 -21.50 -0.77 7.25
CA LYS A 192 -21.73 -1.81 8.29
C LYS A 192 -20.96 -1.51 9.56
N LEU A 193 -19.66 -1.23 9.44
CA LEU A 193 -18.80 -0.97 10.59
C LEU A 193 -19.19 0.33 11.31
N PHE A 194 -19.59 1.37 10.56
CA PHE A 194 -20.12 2.60 11.12
C PHE A 194 -21.34 2.34 12.03
N VAL A 195 -22.33 1.59 11.53
CA VAL A 195 -23.53 1.21 12.30
C VAL A 195 -23.16 0.41 13.56
N LEU A 196 -22.22 -0.54 13.43
CA LEU A 196 -21.76 -1.37 14.56
C LEU A 196 -21.10 -0.54 15.67
N LEU A 197 -20.31 0.46 15.30
CA LEU A 197 -19.57 1.29 16.25
C LEU A 197 -20.45 2.34 16.91
N ASP A 198 -21.33 2.99 16.15
CA ASP A 198 -22.22 4.02 16.69
C ASP A 198 -23.30 3.42 17.61
N ALA A 199 -23.83 2.23 17.29
CA ALA A 199 -24.73 1.52 18.20
C ALA A 199 -24.07 1.16 19.56
N GLY A 200 -22.75 0.96 19.58
CA GLY A 200 -22.00 0.72 20.81
C GLY A 200 -21.83 1.96 21.69
N SER A 201 -21.84 3.16 21.09
CA SER A 201 -21.66 4.43 21.79
C SER A 201 -22.89 4.91 22.56
N GLN A 202 -24.09 4.41 22.24
CA GLN A 202 -25.33 4.78 22.95
C GLN A 202 -25.69 3.87 24.13
N GLN A 203 -24.87 2.84 24.41
CA GLN A 203 -25.09 1.89 25.51
C GLN A 203 -24.07 2.02 26.64
N GLN A 204 -23.17 3.01 26.58
CA GLN A 204 -22.21 3.37 27.62
C GLN A 204 -22.65 4.65 28.32
#